data_AF-A0AA40K3P6-F1
#
_entry.id   AF-A0AA40K3P6-F1
#
_cell.length_a   1.000
_cell.length_b   1.000
_cell.length_c   1.000
_cell.angle_alpha   90.00
_cell.angle_beta   90.00
_cell.angle_gamma   90.00
#
_symmetry.space_group_name_H-M   'P 1'
#
loop_
_entity.id
_entity.type
_entity.pdbx_description
1 polymer ?
#
loop_
_entity_poly.entity_id
_entity_poly.type
_entity_poly.pdbx_seq_one_letter_code
_entity_poly.pdbx_strand_id
1 'polypeptide(L)'
;MSLTLDPLHPFLSDANVSNSGTADTITFKCFANVTDRLVATTSLPMHDLTPGASGPNAFAESFANAVAFSQRCASFNVDPTLKKRAEVLGTGMVARDLMAVVDSLHAHEGEDGLLHYWGISYGSLLGETVAALFPDRMERVVLDGIVNAEHYYHHFGLDIDQLLSSDTAFRSVLFDCITVGTSRCALADINSTAAELETTLLQMVDRYQTNPVAAAGRVINGKFVKELLIIIIKYPTGVVPIATKYIRSLLEGKDLNQVVAFYQGMYESVSMGDNDALSGIACLDKVVKATSVKDEQLLEDTEYIRNTTKIFGGFLAGITTQCAEWPFEGKGKYEEHWFDEQGNPKVIKTRKPVLFVGNRYDPVTPVKSAVTMSKIFEGSRVLERDAFGHGSVAQSSDCTTQVLRGYFGSQMVLPEDQKVCEVDVGVFDLGPFP
;
A
#
# COMPACT_ATOMS: atom_id res chain seq x y z
N MET A 1 7.61 7.15 -0.15
CA MET A 1 8.44 6.47 -1.18
C MET A 1 7.62 6.42 -2.45
N SER A 2 7.66 7.51 -3.22
CA SER A 2 6.99 7.57 -4.52
C SER A 2 7.89 6.85 -5.52
N LEU A 3 7.44 5.70 -6.02
CA LEU A 3 8.03 5.08 -7.19
C LEU A 3 7.31 5.69 -8.40
N THR A 4 8.03 6.49 -9.17
CA THR A 4 8.00 6.42 -10.65
C THR A 4 9.14 7.26 -11.22
N LEU A 5 10.08 6.57 -11.86
CA LEU A 5 10.89 7.09 -12.95
C LEU A 5 10.10 6.79 -14.24
N ASP A 6 9.65 7.82 -14.96
CA ASP A 6 9.53 7.76 -16.43
C ASP A 6 9.50 9.20 -17.02
N PRO A 7 10.23 9.52 -18.11
CA PRO A 7 10.50 10.89 -18.56
C PRO A 7 9.48 11.41 -19.60
N LEU A 8 8.18 11.15 -19.42
CA LEU A 8 7.15 11.46 -20.44
C LEU A 8 6.33 12.74 -20.22
N HIS A 9 6.70 13.62 -19.29
CA HIS A 9 5.97 14.88 -19.06
C HIS A 9 6.85 16.14 -19.21
N PRO A 10 6.99 16.72 -20.41
CA PRO A 10 7.79 17.93 -20.62
C PRO A 10 7.04 19.25 -20.35
N PHE A 11 5.86 19.23 -19.72
CA PHE A 11 4.97 20.41 -19.63
C PHE A 11 4.55 20.82 -18.21
N LEU A 12 5.08 20.18 -17.17
CA LEU A 12 4.93 20.63 -15.78
C LEU A 12 6.33 20.75 -15.18
N SER A 13 6.63 21.88 -14.54
CA SER A 13 7.79 21.97 -13.66
C SER A 13 7.48 21.14 -12.41
N ASP A 14 7.82 19.85 -12.47
CA ASP A 14 7.50 18.91 -11.39
C ASP A 14 8.43 19.13 -10.20
N ALA A 15 7.88 19.59 -9.08
CA ALA A 15 8.57 19.60 -7.79
C ALA A 15 8.23 18.32 -7.02
N ASN A 16 9.16 17.38 -6.95
CA ASN A 16 9.04 16.20 -6.09
C ASN A 16 9.53 16.53 -4.67
N VAL A 17 8.60 16.64 -3.73
CA VAL A 17 8.90 16.87 -2.31
C VAL A 17 9.01 15.54 -1.58
N SER A 18 10.14 15.30 -0.93
CA SER A 18 10.27 14.17 -0.01
C SER A 18 9.65 14.53 1.34
N ASN A 19 8.85 13.63 1.90
CA ASN A 19 8.21 13.85 3.21
C ASN A 19 9.26 13.87 4.31
N SER A 20 9.02 14.66 5.38
CA SER A 20 9.80 14.62 6.61
C SER A 20 9.99 13.17 7.09
N GLY A 21 11.23 12.81 7.43
CA GLY A 21 11.61 11.44 7.76
C GLY A 21 12.16 10.62 6.59
N THR A 22 11.90 11.01 5.34
CA THR A 22 12.20 10.20 4.14
C THR A 22 13.27 10.82 3.23
N ALA A 23 13.94 9.96 2.45
CA ALA A 23 15.00 10.33 1.50
C ALA A 23 16.06 11.26 2.12
N ASP A 24 16.30 12.44 1.52
CA ASP A 24 17.33 13.40 1.94
C ASP A 24 16.82 14.52 2.86
N THR A 25 15.58 14.42 3.35
CA THR A 25 15.02 15.41 4.30
C THR A 25 15.39 15.07 5.74
N ILE A 26 14.75 15.66 6.76
CA ILE A 26 15.01 15.38 8.18
C ILE A 26 14.90 13.87 8.44
N THR A 27 16.02 13.15 8.36
CA THR A 27 16.00 11.68 8.27
C THR A 27 15.55 11.07 9.59
N PHE A 28 14.58 10.16 9.54
CA PHE A 28 14.26 9.26 10.64
C PHE A 28 14.83 7.89 10.35
N LYS A 29 15.62 7.38 11.30
CA LYS A 29 16.23 6.05 11.21
C LYS A 29 16.12 5.36 12.56
N CYS A 30 16.06 4.04 12.51
CA CYS A 30 16.19 3.17 13.68
C CYS A 30 17.53 2.42 13.67
N PHE A 31 18.28 2.49 12.57
CA PHE A 31 19.54 1.78 12.36
C PHE A 31 20.60 2.70 11.79
N ALA A 32 21.86 2.39 12.08
CA ALA A 32 22.98 3.20 11.65
C ALA A 32 23.25 3.10 10.14
N ASN A 33 22.94 1.95 9.53
CA ASN A 33 23.15 1.67 8.12
C ASN A 33 22.28 0.50 7.64
N VAL A 34 22.26 0.29 6.31
CA VAL A 34 21.47 -0.76 5.65
C VAL A 34 21.82 -2.16 6.14
N THR A 35 23.10 -2.43 6.47
CA THR A 35 23.53 -3.76 6.96
C THR A 35 22.95 -4.05 8.35
N ASP A 36 23.04 -3.10 9.28
CA ASP A 36 22.47 -3.23 10.63
C ASP A 36 20.94 -3.40 10.56
N ARG A 37 20.29 -2.60 9.70
CA ARG A 37 18.85 -2.74 9.42
C ARG A 37 18.51 -4.14 8.92
N LEU A 38 19.22 -4.63 7.90
CA LEU A 38 18.97 -5.95 7.31
C LEU A 38 19.15 -7.07 8.34
N VAL A 39 20.21 -7.03 9.14
CA VAL A 39 20.46 -8.00 10.22
C VAL A 39 19.31 -7.96 11.23
N ALA A 40 18.92 -6.76 11.66
CA ALA A 40 17.84 -6.59 12.63
C ALA A 40 16.50 -7.11 12.10
N THR A 41 16.08 -6.70 10.89
CA THR A 41 14.80 -7.12 10.29
C THR A 41 14.76 -8.60 10.00
N THR A 42 15.90 -9.22 9.67
CA THR A 42 16.01 -10.68 9.49
C THR A 42 15.89 -11.41 10.82
N SER A 43 16.40 -10.83 11.92
CA SER A 43 16.31 -11.39 13.27
C SER A 43 14.98 -11.15 13.98
N LEU A 44 14.15 -10.23 13.46
CA LEU A 44 12.86 -9.82 14.02
C LEU A 44 11.74 -10.04 12.98
N PRO A 45 11.54 -11.29 12.50
CA PRO A 45 10.55 -11.54 11.47
C PRO A 45 9.13 -11.27 11.98
N MET A 46 8.31 -10.66 11.14
CA MET A 46 6.87 -10.69 11.33
C MET A 46 6.36 -12.05 10.86
N HIS A 47 5.58 -12.73 11.71
CA HIS A 47 5.03 -14.04 11.36
C HIS A 47 3.75 -13.87 10.56
N ASP A 48 3.56 -14.73 9.56
CA ASP A 48 2.24 -14.95 8.99
C ASP A 48 1.37 -15.59 10.08
N LEU A 49 0.27 -14.94 10.43
CA LEU A 49 -0.67 -15.36 11.46
C LEU A 49 -1.86 -16.13 10.88
N THR A 50 -1.70 -16.88 9.80
CA THR A 50 -2.80 -17.69 9.26
C THR A 50 -3.23 -18.77 10.25
N PRO A 51 -4.54 -18.93 10.54
CA PRO A 51 -5.04 -19.97 11.45
C PRO A 51 -4.52 -21.37 11.11
N GLY A 52 -4.00 -22.10 12.09
CA GLY A 52 -3.47 -23.47 11.94
C GLY A 52 -2.14 -23.59 11.18
N ALA A 53 -1.71 -22.55 10.47
CA ALA A 53 -0.43 -22.50 9.77
C ALA A 53 0.72 -22.10 10.71
N SER A 54 0.48 -21.14 11.59
CA SER A 54 1.50 -20.60 12.48
C SER A 54 1.65 -21.44 13.74
N GLY A 55 2.87 -21.53 14.28
CA GLY A 55 3.10 -22.14 15.59
C GLY A 55 2.27 -21.44 16.69
N PRO A 56 1.96 -22.13 17.81
CA PRO A 56 1.07 -21.59 18.86
C PRO A 56 1.54 -20.26 19.46
N ASN A 57 2.83 -19.92 19.31
CA ASN A 57 3.42 -18.69 19.82
C ASN A 57 3.61 -17.59 18.76
N ALA A 58 3.22 -17.80 17.49
CA ALA A 58 3.58 -16.88 16.40
C ALA A 58 3.07 -15.44 16.60
N PHE A 59 1.88 -15.27 17.19
CA PHE A 59 1.37 -13.96 17.56
C PHE A 59 2.22 -13.30 18.67
N ALA A 60 2.53 -14.06 19.73
CA ALA A 60 3.36 -13.56 20.82
C ALA A 60 4.80 -13.22 20.39
N GLU A 61 5.38 -14.02 19.50
CA GLU A 61 6.68 -13.75 18.87
C GLU A 61 6.61 -12.51 17.98
N SER A 62 5.56 -12.34 17.17
CA SER A 62 5.37 -11.13 16.36
C SER A 62 5.20 -9.87 17.22
N PHE A 63 4.49 -9.97 18.34
CA PHE A 63 4.38 -8.89 19.32
C PHE A 63 5.75 -8.54 19.92
N ALA A 64 6.49 -9.54 20.41
CA ALA A 64 7.81 -9.33 20.99
C ALA A 64 8.81 -8.75 19.97
N ASN A 65 8.76 -9.19 18.70
CA ASN A 65 9.60 -8.68 17.63
C ASN A 65 9.29 -7.21 17.31
N ALA A 66 8.00 -6.83 17.30
CA ALA A 66 7.58 -5.43 17.12
C ALA A 66 8.03 -4.53 18.30
N VAL A 67 7.95 -5.03 19.53
CA VAL A 67 8.48 -4.34 20.72
C VAL A 67 10.00 -4.18 20.62
N ALA A 68 10.73 -5.23 20.22
CA ALA A 68 12.18 -5.17 20.05
C ALA A 68 12.59 -4.16 18.96
N PHE A 69 11.84 -4.10 17.86
CA PHE A 69 12.03 -3.08 16.82
C PHE A 69 11.81 -1.66 17.38
N SER A 70 10.72 -1.46 18.12
CA SER A 70 10.40 -0.18 18.79
C SER A 70 11.50 0.26 19.77
N GLN A 71 12.03 -0.67 20.58
CA GLN A 71 13.13 -0.40 21.51
C GLN A 71 14.43 -0.02 20.79
N ARG A 72 14.71 -0.61 19.62
CA ARG A 72 15.85 -0.21 18.78
C ARG A 72 15.68 1.20 18.23
N CYS A 73 14.48 1.54 17.72
CA CYS A 73 14.17 2.90 17.30
C CYS A 73 14.34 3.91 18.45
N ALA A 74 13.87 3.58 19.65
CA ALA A 74 14.05 4.41 20.85
C ALA A 74 15.53 4.62 21.18
N SER A 75 16.31 3.54 21.17
CA SER A 75 17.75 3.56 21.46
C SER A 75 18.54 4.37 20.45
N PHE A 76 18.15 4.34 19.17
CA PHE A 76 18.81 5.12 18.12
C PHE A 76 18.52 6.62 18.25
N ASN A 77 17.30 6.98 18.67
CA ASN A 77 16.85 8.38 18.75
C ASN A 77 16.88 8.92 20.19
N VAL A 78 17.86 8.53 21.01
CA VAL A 78 18.03 9.02 22.39
C VAL A 78 18.49 10.48 22.46
N ASP A 79 19.19 10.96 21.43
CA ASP A 79 19.57 12.37 21.32
C ASP A 79 18.31 13.26 21.28
N PRO A 80 18.23 14.34 22.06
CA PRO A 80 17.04 15.20 22.11
C PRO A 80 16.61 15.76 20.74
N THR A 81 17.56 16.02 19.83
CA THR A 81 17.27 16.50 18.48
C THR A 81 16.64 15.39 17.66
N LEU A 82 17.22 14.19 17.68
CA LEU A 82 16.67 13.02 16.98
C LEU A 82 15.30 12.61 17.51
N LYS A 83 15.12 12.62 18.84
CA LYS A 83 13.82 12.39 19.47
C LYS A 83 12.77 13.37 18.99
N LYS A 84 13.09 14.67 18.97
CA LYS A 84 12.15 15.70 18.48
C LYS A 84 11.75 15.45 17.02
N ARG A 85 12.68 15.02 16.17
CA ARG A 85 12.39 14.63 14.78
C ARG A 85 11.44 13.44 14.73
N ALA A 86 11.71 12.42 15.54
CA ALA A 86 10.90 11.22 15.67
C ALA A 86 9.45 11.47 16.16
N GLU A 87 9.15 12.65 16.70
CA GLU A 87 7.82 13.05 17.18
C GLU A 87 7.02 13.89 16.16
N VAL A 88 7.64 14.36 15.07
CA VAL A 88 7.04 15.33 14.13
C VAL A 88 6.95 14.83 12.68
N LEU A 89 7.01 13.51 12.46
CA LEU A 89 6.98 12.91 11.12
C LEU A 89 5.65 12.25 10.75
N GLY A 90 4.61 12.38 11.59
CA GLY A 90 3.26 11.92 11.24
C GLY A 90 2.63 12.74 10.11
N THR A 91 1.64 12.17 9.42
CA THR A 91 0.95 12.77 8.27
C THR A 91 0.38 14.15 8.57
N GLY A 92 -0.16 14.38 9.77
CA GLY A 92 -0.65 15.71 10.15
C GLY A 92 0.44 16.79 10.13
N MET A 93 1.67 16.46 10.52
CA MET A 93 2.81 17.38 10.42
C MET A 93 3.29 17.51 8.98
N VAL A 94 3.41 16.39 8.25
CA VAL A 94 3.77 16.40 6.82
C VAL A 94 2.79 17.24 6.00
N ALA A 95 1.51 17.25 6.34
CA ALA A 95 0.51 18.11 5.71
C ALA A 95 0.82 19.60 5.89
N ARG A 96 1.31 20.00 7.07
CA ARG A 96 1.72 21.39 7.36
C ARG A 96 3.03 21.73 6.64
N ASP A 97 3.97 20.78 6.59
CA ASP A 97 5.22 20.92 5.85
C ASP A 97 4.93 21.13 4.35
N LEU A 98 3.98 20.37 3.78
CA LEU A 98 3.57 20.53 2.37
C LEU A 98 3.08 21.96 2.11
N MET A 99 2.22 22.52 2.97
CA MET A 99 1.75 23.89 2.79
C MET A 99 2.86 24.93 2.98
N ALA A 100 3.81 24.68 3.87
CA ALA A 100 4.99 25.55 4.02
C ALA A 100 5.90 25.51 2.78
N VAL A 101 6.04 24.35 2.12
CA VAL A 101 6.75 24.24 0.84
C VAL A 101 6.03 25.04 -0.24
N VAL A 102 4.71 24.89 -0.34
CA VAL A 102 3.89 25.68 -1.27
C VAL A 102 4.11 27.17 -1.04
N ASP A 103 4.06 27.65 0.21
CA ASP A 103 4.31 29.06 0.55
C ASP A 103 5.73 29.52 0.17
N SER A 104 6.72 28.65 0.34
CA SER A 104 8.12 28.92 -0.01
C SER A 104 8.33 29.02 -1.52
N LEU A 105 7.76 28.11 -2.31
CA LEU A 105 7.85 28.16 -3.77
C LEU A 105 7.21 29.45 -4.30
N HIS A 106 6.08 29.84 -3.73
CA HIS A 106 5.36 31.04 -4.14
C HIS A 106 6.11 32.34 -3.83
N ALA A 107 6.80 32.41 -2.69
CA ALA A 107 7.63 33.57 -2.35
C ALA A 107 8.76 33.81 -3.38
N HIS A 108 9.17 32.77 -4.12
CA HIS A 108 10.21 32.85 -5.13
C HIS A 108 9.68 33.00 -6.56
N GLU A 109 8.51 32.42 -6.87
CA GLU A 109 8.02 32.30 -8.25
C GLU A 109 6.76 33.13 -8.55
N GLY A 110 6.14 33.76 -7.55
CA GLY A 110 4.96 34.62 -7.73
C GLY A 110 3.64 33.86 -7.95
N GLU A 111 3.60 32.58 -7.58
CA GLU A 111 2.43 31.70 -7.62
C GLU A 111 1.40 32.04 -6.51
N ASP A 112 0.19 31.50 -6.63
CA ASP A 112 -1.04 32.05 -6.04
C ASP A 112 -1.39 31.61 -4.62
N GLY A 113 -0.50 30.88 -3.94
CA GLY A 113 -0.83 30.33 -2.62
C GLY A 113 -1.51 28.96 -2.69
N LEU A 114 -1.73 28.34 -3.84
CA LEU A 114 -2.55 27.15 -3.94
C LEU A 114 -1.80 25.86 -4.24
N LEU A 115 -2.38 24.74 -3.79
CA LEU A 115 -1.81 23.42 -3.95
C LEU A 115 -2.28 22.78 -5.27
N HIS A 116 -1.29 22.36 -6.06
CA HIS A 116 -1.40 21.43 -7.17
C HIS A 116 -0.73 20.12 -6.76
N TYR A 117 -1.50 19.04 -6.63
CA TYR A 117 -1.07 17.81 -5.99
C TYR A 117 -1.61 16.57 -6.70
N TRP A 118 -0.75 15.58 -6.86
CA TRP A 118 -1.14 14.21 -7.22
C TRP A 118 -0.54 13.25 -6.19
N GLY A 119 -1.40 12.70 -5.33
CA GLY A 119 -1.00 11.77 -4.29
C GLY A 119 -1.43 10.35 -4.62
N ILE A 120 -0.47 9.43 -4.67
CA ILE A 120 -0.73 8.00 -4.89
C ILE A 120 -0.60 7.24 -3.56
N SER A 121 -1.52 6.32 -3.26
CA SER A 121 -1.43 5.43 -2.09
C SER A 121 -1.44 6.21 -0.77
N TYR A 122 -0.41 6.07 0.07
CA TYR A 122 -0.20 6.96 1.23
C TYR A 122 -0.26 8.45 0.87
N GLY A 123 0.14 8.83 -0.35
CA GLY A 123 -0.05 10.19 -0.85
C GLY A 123 -1.53 10.61 -0.94
N SER A 124 -2.45 9.68 -1.19
CA SER A 124 -3.89 9.97 -1.12
C SER A 124 -4.27 10.41 0.29
N LEU A 125 -3.86 9.65 1.32
CA LEU A 125 -4.11 9.97 2.73
C LEU A 125 -3.54 11.34 3.09
N LEU A 126 -2.31 11.63 2.66
CA LEU A 126 -1.70 12.94 2.86
C LEU A 126 -2.55 14.05 2.20
N GLY A 127 -2.96 13.84 0.94
CA GLY A 127 -3.80 14.79 0.21
C GLY A 127 -5.18 15.00 0.85
N GLU A 128 -5.81 13.94 1.35
CA GLU A 128 -7.05 13.99 2.13
C GLU A 128 -6.85 14.85 3.38
N THR A 129 -5.83 14.55 4.18
CA THR A 129 -5.51 15.28 5.41
C THR A 129 -5.16 16.75 5.15
N VAL A 130 -4.41 17.04 4.09
CA VAL A 130 -4.10 18.42 3.67
C VAL A 130 -5.36 19.16 3.26
N ALA A 131 -6.23 18.54 2.47
CA ALA A 131 -7.50 19.14 2.04
C ALA A 131 -8.46 19.38 3.22
N ALA A 132 -8.41 18.53 4.26
CA ALA A 132 -9.18 18.73 5.49
C ALA A 132 -8.63 19.87 6.35
N LEU A 133 -7.31 20.00 6.48
CA LEU A 133 -6.67 21.04 7.27
C LEU A 133 -6.64 22.42 6.57
N PHE A 134 -6.57 22.43 5.23
CA PHE A 134 -6.36 23.63 4.42
C PHE A 134 -7.30 23.70 3.20
N PRO A 135 -8.63 23.55 3.37
CA PRO A 135 -9.57 23.37 2.26
C PRO A 135 -9.55 24.52 1.24
N ASP A 136 -9.34 25.76 1.69
CA ASP A 136 -9.31 26.96 0.85
C ASP A 136 -8.09 27.05 -0.08
N ARG A 137 -7.11 26.16 0.10
CA ARG A 137 -5.86 26.16 -0.67
C ARG A 137 -5.79 25.08 -1.74
N MET A 138 -6.83 24.28 -1.91
CA MET A 138 -6.82 23.15 -2.86
C MET A 138 -7.25 23.60 -4.25
N GLU A 139 -6.32 23.73 -5.20
CA GLU A 139 -6.62 24.20 -6.57
C GLU A 139 -6.71 23.06 -7.58
N ARG A 140 -5.75 22.12 -7.56
CA ARG A 140 -5.81 20.88 -8.37
C ARG A 140 -5.33 19.72 -7.51
N VAL A 141 -6.24 18.85 -7.08
CA VAL A 141 -5.90 17.73 -6.19
C VAL A 141 -6.42 16.45 -6.80
N VAL A 142 -5.50 15.60 -7.24
CA VAL A 142 -5.75 14.22 -7.65
C VAL A 142 -5.29 13.29 -6.54
N LEU A 143 -6.19 12.44 -6.09
CA LEU A 143 -5.92 11.38 -5.14
C LEU A 143 -6.10 10.06 -5.89
N ASP A 144 -5.13 9.16 -5.82
CA ASP A 144 -5.05 7.98 -6.68
C ASP A 144 -4.62 6.74 -5.89
N GLY A 145 -5.40 5.66 -5.94
CA GLY A 145 -5.20 4.53 -5.04
C GLY A 145 -5.48 4.96 -3.60
N ILE A 146 -6.76 5.00 -3.25
CA ILE A 146 -7.25 5.73 -2.08
C ILE A 146 -7.14 4.89 -0.79
N VAL A 147 -6.37 5.42 0.17
CA VAL A 147 -6.41 4.95 1.56
C VAL A 147 -7.68 5.50 2.22
N ASN A 148 -8.49 4.64 2.84
CA ASN A 148 -9.64 5.12 3.61
C ASN A 148 -9.16 5.79 4.91
N ALA A 149 -9.21 7.13 4.96
CA ALA A 149 -8.68 7.88 6.11
C ALA A 149 -9.41 7.57 7.43
N GLU A 150 -10.71 7.27 7.42
CA GLU A 150 -11.45 6.90 8.63
C GLU A 150 -10.93 5.58 9.20
N HIS A 151 -10.71 4.58 8.34
CA HIS A 151 -10.15 3.29 8.76
C HIS A 151 -8.70 3.45 9.21
N TYR A 152 -7.90 4.23 8.49
CA TYR A 152 -6.48 4.42 8.76
C TYR A 152 -6.23 5.05 10.14
N TYR A 153 -6.90 6.17 10.45
CA TYR A 153 -6.68 6.90 11.69
C TYR A 153 -7.35 6.24 12.90
N HIS A 154 -8.55 5.68 12.74
CA HIS A 154 -9.43 5.37 13.88
C HIS A 154 -9.70 3.88 14.10
N HIS A 155 -9.44 3.00 13.13
CA HIS A 155 -9.78 1.58 13.24
C HIS A 155 -8.54 0.70 13.32
N PHE A 156 -7.56 1.03 14.17
CA PHE A 156 -6.31 0.24 14.31
C PHE A 156 -5.52 0.06 12.99
N GLY A 157 -5.82 0.87 11.96
CA GLY A 157 -5.31 0.66 10.60
C GLY A 157 -5.87 -0.58 9.89
N LEU A 158 -7.03 -1.08 10.34
CA LEU A 158 -7.85 -2.07 9.67
C LEU A 158 -8.50 -1.45 8.44
N ASP A 159 -7.76 -1.38 7.33
CA ASP A 159 -8.41 -1.15 6.05
C ASP A 159 -9.11 -2.44 5.60
N ILE A 160 -10.36 -2.61 6.03
CA ILE A 160 -11.19 -3.77 5.66
C ILE A 160 -11.40 -3.83 4.15
N ASP A 161 -11.43 -2.68 3.49
CA ASP A 161 -11.59 -2.62 2.05
C ASP A 161 -10.34 -3.17 1.36
N GLN A 162 -9.14 -2.83 1.84
CA GLN A 162 -7.89 -3.46 1.41
C GLN A 162 -7.98 -5.00 1.52
N LEU A 163 -8.43 -5.52 2.66
CA LEU A 163 -8.52 -6.96 2.88
C LEU A 163 -9.42 -7.63 1.83
N LEU A 164 -10.66 -7.17 1.70
CA LEU A 164 -11.64 -7.80 0.80
C LEU A 164 -11.29 -7.64 -0.69
N SER A 165 -10.61 -6.55 -1.04
CA SER A 165 -10.21 -6.29 -2.43
C SER A 165 -9.16 -7.27 -2.94
N SER A 166 -8.24 -7.73 -2.08
CA SER A 166 -7.16 -8.65 -2.45
C SER A 166 -7.69 -9.99 -2.98
N ASP A 167 -8.70 -10.59 -2.32
CA ASP A 167 -9.30 -11.85 -2.77
C ASP A 167 -10.04 -11.67 -4.11
N THR A 168 -10.68 -10.52 -4.31
CA THR A 168 -11.38 -10.17 -5.55
C THR A 168 -10.39 -9.99 -6.71
N ALA A 169 -9.30 -9.25 -6.50
CA ALA A 169 -8.24 -9.07 -7.48
C ALA A 169 -7.59 -10.42 -7.84
N PHE A 170 -7.31 -11.26 -6.84
CA PHE A 170 -6.71 -12.58 -7.06
C PHE A 170 -7.59 -13.46 -7.93
N ARG A 171 -8.86 -13.62 -7.58
CA ARG A 171 -9.80 -14.42 -8.38
C ARG A 171 -9.95 -13.88 -9.80
N SER A 172 -9.93 -12.56 -9.97
CA SER A 172 -10.08 -11.92 -11.28
C SER A 172 -8.85 -12.16 -12.17
N VAL A 173 -7.62 -12.10 -11.63
CA VAL A 173 -6.41 -12.48 -12.38
C VAL A 173 -6.43 -13.95 -12.79
N LEU A 174 -6.93 -14.85 -11.94
CA LEU A 174 -7.07 -16.27 -12.29
C LEU A 174 -8.13 -16.50 -13.37
N PHE A 175 -9.21 -15.74 -13.35
CA PHE A 175 -10.22 -15.76 -14.42
C PHE A 175 -9.62 -15.33 -15.76
N ASP A 176 -8.86 -14.23 -15.77
CA ASP A 176 -8.17 -13.77 -16.97
C ASP A 176 -7.17 -14.81 -17.46
N CYS A 177 -6.40 -15.43 -16.56
CA CYS A 177 -5.46 -16.51 -16.89
C CYS A 177 -6.12 -17.67 -17.64
N ILE A 178 -7.26 -18.16 -17.15
CA ILE A 178 -8.02 -19.24 -17.81
C ILE A 178 -8.53 -18.78 -19.18
N THR A 179 -9.06 -17.55 -19.24
CA THR A 179 -9.65 -16.98 -20.46
C THR A 179 -8.62 -16.81 -21.58
N VAL A 180 -7.40 -16.36 -21.26
CA VAL A 180 -6.35 -16.15 -22.27
C VAL A 180 -5.65 -17.43 -22.73
N GLY A 181 -5.82 -18.53 -21.99
CA GLY A 181 -5.28 -19.84 -22.32
C GLY A 181 -3.76 -20.00 -22.17
N THR A 182 -3.27 -21.20 -22.46
CA THR A 182 -1.87 -21.61 -22.25
C THR A 182 -0.86 -20.86 -23.12
N SER A 183 -1.31 -20.20 -24.19
CA SER A 183 -0.45 -19.34 -25.00
C SER A 183 0.06 -18.12 -24.24
N ARG A 184 -0.64 -17.67 -23.19
CA ARG A 184 -0.32 -16.45 -22.44
C ARG A 184 -0.21 -16.65 -20.93
N CYS A 185 -0.95 -17.60 -20.36
CA CYS A 185 -0.85 -17.93 -18.94
C CYS A 185 -0.39 -19.37 -18.71
N ALA A 186 0.69 -19.55 -17.94
CA ALA A 186 1.25 -20.87 -17.64
C ALA A 186 0.42 -21.70 -16.65
N LEU A 187 -0.67 -21.16 -16.10
CA LEU A 187 -1.58 -21.87 -15.18
C LEU A 187 -2.90 -22.27 -15.84
N ALA A 188 -3.13 -21.89 -17.10
CA ALA A 188 -4.43 -21.99 -17.74
C ALA A 188 -4.94 -23.42 -17.98
N ASP A 189 -4.05 -24.41 -17.96
CA ASP A 189 -4.33 -25.85 -18.12
C ASP A 189 -4.32 -26.64 -16.81
N ILE A 190 -4.04 -25.98 -15.67
CA ILE A 190 -4.02 -26.66 -14.37
C ILE A 190 -5.43 -27.05 -13.93
N ASN A 191 -6.41 -26.16 -14.16
CA ASN A 191 -7.82 -26.37 -13.87
C ASN A 191 -8.70 -25.75 -14.97
N SER A 192 -10.00 -26.05 -14.97
CA SER A 192 -10.95 -25.53 -15.97
C SER A 192 -11.61 -24.21 -15.56
N THR A 193 -11.58 -23.86 -14.26
CA THR A 193 -12.18 -22.64 -13.74
C THR A 193 -11.25 -21.90 -12.79
N ALA A 194 -11.45 -20.58 -12.65
CA ALA A 194 -10.70 -19.75 -11.71
C ALA A 194 -10.86 -20.20 -10.26
N ALA A 195 -12.05 -20.68 -9.86
CA ALA A 195 -12.33 -21.14 -8.50
C ALA A 195 -11.60 -22.45 -8.16
N GLU A 196 -11.52 -23.38 -9.12
CA GLU A 196 -10.71 -24.59 -8.96
C GLU A 196 -9.23 -24.24 -8.87
N LEU A 197 -8.73 -23.34 -9.73
CA LEU A 197 -7.35 -22.88 -9.69
C LEU A 197 -7.01 -22.18 -8.37
N GLU A 198 -7.90 -21.31 -7.86
CA GLU A 198 -7.78 -20.68 -6.54
C GLU A 198 -7.64 -21.73 -5.43
N THR A 199 -8.47 -22.77 -5.47
CA THR A 199 -8.41 -23.89 -4.52
C THR A 199 -7.08 -24.65 -4.61
N THR A 200 -6.60 -24.91 -5.82
CA THR A 200 -5.30 -25.58 -6.03
C THR A 200 -4.12 -24.74 -5.52
N LEU A 201 -4.15 -23.42 -5.70
CA LEU A 201 -3.11 -22.53 -5.18
C LEU A 201 -3.15 -22.42 -3.65
N LEU A 202 -4.34 -22.44 -3.03
CA LEU A 202 -4.49 -22.54 -1.58
C LEU A 202 -3.91 -23.84 -1.03
N GLN A 203 -4.18 -24.98 -1.67
CA GLN A 203 -3.59 -26.27 -1.28
C GLN A 203 -2.06 -26.29 -1.42
N MET A 204 -1.52 -25.56 -2.39
CA MET A 204 -0.06 -25.38 -2.52
C MET A 204 0.51 -24.59 -1.34
N VAL A 205 -0.15 -23.50 -0.93
CA VAL A 205 0.23 -22.74 0.26
C VAL A 205 0.26 -23.66 1.49
N ASP A 206 -0.78 -24.46 1.72
CA ASP A 206 -0.85 -25.39 2.86
C ASP A 206 0.24 -26.46 2.82
N ARG A 207 0.56 -26.96 1.62
CA ARG A 207 1.65 -27.94 1.40
C ARG A 207 3.00 -27.37 1.81
N TYR A 208 3.34 -26.17 1.36
CA TYR A 208 4.61 -25.52 1.71
C TYR A 208 4.63 -25.02 3.15
N GLN A 209 3.48 -24.77 3.77
CA GLN A 209 3.39 -24.46 5.18
C GLN A 209 3.74 -25.67 6.05
N THR A 210 3.21 -26.85 5.72
CA THR A 210 3.39 -28.09 6.49
C THR A 210 4.68 -28.83 6.16
N ASN A 211 5.17 -28.71 4.93
CA ASN A 211 6.40 -29.33 4.45
C ASN A 211 7.26 -28.31 3.68
N PRO A 212 7.92 -27.36 4.38
CA PRO A 212 8.77 -26.37 3.74
C PRO A 212 10.00 -27.03 3.11
N VAL A 213 10.49 -26.47 2.00
CA VAL A 213 11.65 -27.01 1.27
C VAL A 213 12.77 -25.97 1.19
N ALA A 214 14.00 -26.42 1.00
CA ALA A 214 15.15 -25.56 0.78
C ALA A 214 15.51 -25.49 -0.71
N ALA A 215 15.74 -24.29 -1.24
CA ALA A 215 16.20 -24.05 -2.60
C ALA A 215 17.08 -22.79 -2.63
N ALA A 216 18.19 -22.80 -3.39
CA ALA A 216 19.13 -21.69 -3.51
C ALA A 216 19.52 -21.02 -2.16
N GLY A 217 19.66 -21.81 -1.08
CA GLY A 217 19.99 -21.30 0.25
C GLY A 217 18.84 -20.59 0.99
N ARG A 218 17.60 -20.65 0.48
CA ARG A 218 16.40 -20.11 1.13
C ARG A 218 15.37 -21.18 1.42
N VAL A 219 14.56 -20.95 2.45
CA VAL A 219 13.39 -21.76 2.79
C VAL A 219 12.18 -21.25 2.00
N ILE A 220 11.54 -22.14 1.25
CA ILE A 220 10.24 -21.94 0.62
C ILE A 220 9.19 -22.55 1.55
N ASN A 221 8.43 -21.70 2.23
CA ASN A 221 7.33 -22.05 3.12
C ASN A 221 6.01 -21.39 2.66
N GLY A 222 4.89 -21.62 3.35
CA GLY A 222 3.60 -21.03 2.98
C GLY A 222 3.62 -19.49 2.90
N LYS A 223 4.37 -18.83 3.79
CA LYS A 223 4.60 -17.36 3.74
C LYS A 223 5.27 -16.94 2.44
N PHE A 224 6.36 -17.60 2.04
CA PHE A 224 7.04 -17.33 0.77
C PHE A 224 6.08 -17.46 -0.42
N VAL A 225 5.25 -18.51 -0.42
CA VAL A 225 4.27 -18.73 -1.49
C VAL A 225 3.24 -17.61 -1.54
N LYS A 226 2.68 -17.18 -0.40
CA LYS A 226 1.75 -16.04 -0.34
C LYS A 226 2.36 -14.74 -0.82
N GLU A 227 3.61 -14.47 -0.46
CA GLU A 227 4.35 -13.31 -0.94
C GLU A 227 4.62 -13.38 -2.45
N LEU A 228 4.69 -14.57 -3.05
CA LEU A 228 4.71 -14.69 -4.51
C LEU A 228 3.32 -14.47 -5.12
N LEU A 229 2.25 -14.96 -4.49
CA LEU A 229 0.88 -14.74 -4.96
C LEU A 229 0.44 -13.27 -4.88
N ILE A 230 0.94 -12.49 -3.92
CA ILE A 230 0.61 -11.06 -3.86
C ILE A 230 1.24 -10.27 -5.02
N ILE A 231 2.36 -10.75 -5.59
CA ILE A 231 3.04 -10.08 -6.71
C ILE A 231 2.13 -9.99 -7.92
N ILE A 232 1.36 -11.04 -8.24
CA ILE A 232 0.54 -11.08 -9.47
C ILE A 232 -0.66 -10.14 -9.43
N ILE A 233 -1.14 -9.79 -8.24
CA ILE A 233 -2.26 -8.85 -8.08
C ILE A 233 -1.78 -7.42 -7.89
N LYS A 234 -0.57 -7.22 -7.33
CA LYS A 234 -0.02 -5.90 -7.04
C LYS A 234 0.70 -5.28 -8.24
N TYR A 235 1.44 -6.09 -9.00
CA TYR A 235 2.27 -5.65 -10.12
C TYR A 235 1.83 -6.37 -11.41
N PRO A 236 0.79 -5.88 -12.11
CA PRO A 236 0.23 -6.59 -13.24
C PRO A 236 1.11 -6.53 -14.50
N THR A 237 1.51 -5.32 -14.90
CA THR A 237 2.14 -5.02 -16.19
C THR A 237 3.49 -5.75 -16.37
N GLY A 238 3.55 -6.66 -17.34
CA GLY A 238 4.76 -7.42 -17.71
C GLY A 238 5.20 -8.51 -16.71
N VAL A 239 4.72 -8.48 -15.47
CA VAL A 239 5.12 -9.40 -14.40
C VAL A 239 4.22 -10.62 -14.32
N VAL A 240 2.90 -10.48 -14.52
CA VAL A 240 1.93 -11.58 -14.35
C VAL A 240 2.24 -12.80 -15.23
N PRO A 241 2.50 -12.67 -16.54
CA PRO A 241 2.82 -13.82 -17.39
C PRO A 241 4.11 -14.55 -16.96
N ILE A 242 5.07 -13.83 -16.39
CA ILE A 242 6.32 -14.38 -15.87
C ILE A 242 6.05 -15.10 -14.54
N ALA A 243 5.36 -14.43 -13.62
CA ALA A 243 5.05 -14.97 -12.30
C ALA A 243 4.21 -16.25 -12.38
N THR A 244 3.27 -16.36 -13.33
CA THR A 244 2.48 -17.59 -13.53
C THR A 244 3.34 -18.81 -13.87
N LYS A 245 4.48 -18.63 -14.55
CA LYS A 245 5.45 -19.71 -14.80
C LYS A 245 6.10 -20.20 -13.51
N TYR A 246 6.52 -19.28 -12.64
CA TYR A 246 7.13 -19.63 -11.35
C TYR A 246 6.13 -20.20 -10.35
N ILE A 247 4.88 -19.75 -10.40
CA ILE A 247 3.77 -20.37 -9.64
C ILE A 247 3.56 -21.81 -10.13
N ARG A 248 3.61 -22.07 -11.44
CA ARG A 248 3.58 -23.45 -11.97
C ARG A 248 4.76 -24.29 -11.48
N SER A 249 5.97 -23.72 -11.48
CA SER A 249 7.17 -24.39 -10.95
C SER A 249 7.00 -24.80 -9.48
N LEU A 250 6.36 -23.96 -8.64
CA LEU A 250 6.01 -24.33 -7.27
C LEU A 250 4.96 -25.46 -7.21
N LEU A 251 3.92 -25.41 -8.05
CA LEU A 251 2.90 -26.47 -8.09
C LEU A 251 3.51 -27.84 -8.42
N GLU A 252 4.46 -27.86 -9.36
CA GLU A 252 5.15 -29.06 -9.85
C GLU A 252 6.35 -29.47 -8.99
N GLY A 253 6.82 -28.60 -8.09
CA GLY A 253 8.04 -28.82 -7.31
C GLY A 253 9.32 -28.84 -8.16
N LYS A 254 9.35 -28.10 -9.27
CA LYS A 254 10.48 -28.03 -10.22
C LYS A 254 11.09 -26.64 -10.25
N ASP A 255 12.35 -26.55 -10.70
CA ASP A 255 13.06 -25.28 -10.93
C ASP A 255 13.02 -24.29 -9.75
N LEU A 256 12.97 -24.81 -8.52
CA LEU A 256 12.77 -24.00 -7.30
C LEU A 256 13.87 -22.96 -7.08
N ASN A 257 15.10 -23.22 -7.56
CA ASN A 257 16.17 -22.23 -7.55
C ASN A 257 15.83 -21.00 -8.40
N GLN A 258 15.14 -21.17 -9.53
CA GLN A 258 14.71 -20.05 -10.37
C GLN A 258 13.53 -19.31 -9.75
N VAL A 259 12.62 -20.00 -9.07
CA VAL A 259 11.55 -19.36 -8.29
C VAL A 259 12.15 -18.43 -7.22
N VAL A 260 13.16 -18.91 -6.50
CA VAL A 260 13.88 -18.10 -5.51
C VAL A 260 14.57 -16.89 -6.16
N ALA A 261 15.24 -17.08 -7.29
CA ALA A 261 15.90 -15.99 -8.02
C ALA A 261 14.90 -14.92 -8.50
N PHE A 262 13.75 -15.33 -9.05
CA PHE A 262 12.68 -14.41 -9.45
C PHE A 262 12.15 -13.61 -8.26
N TYR A 263 11.81 -14.31 -7.17
CA TYR A 263 11.34 -13.65 -5.95
C TYR A 263 12.39 -12.66 -5.40
N GLN A 264 13.67 -13.01 -5.41
CA GLN A 264 14.75 -12.13 -4.98
C GLN A 264 14.86 -10.88 -5.86
N GLY A 265 14.86 -11.03 -7.18
CA GLY A 265 14.91 -9.88 -8.09
C GLY A 265 13.72 -8.93 -7.91
N MET A 266 12.52 -9.49 -7.74
CA MET A 266 11.33 -8.68 -7.40
C MET A 266 11.49 -7.99 -6.05
N TYR A 267 11.93 -8.70 -5.02
CA TYR A 267 12.13 -8.14 -3.69
C TYR A 267 13.17 -7.01 -3.69
N GLU A 268 14.29 -7.18 -4.38
CA GLU A 268 15.33 -6.16 -4.52
C GLU A 268 14.80 -4.92 -5.23
N SER A 269 14.09 -5.07 -6.37
CA SER A 269 13.52 -3.94 -7.11
C SER A 269 12.49 -3.12 -6.31
N VAL A 270 11.78 -3.76 -5.38
CA VAL A 270 10.75 -3.14 -4.54
C VAL A 270 11.31 -2.61 -3.21
N SER A 271 12.41 -3.19 -2.70
CA SER A 271 12.93 -2.91 -1.35
C SER A 271 14.06 -1.86 -1.29
N MET A 272 14.29 -1.10 -2.36
CA MET A 272 15.37 -0.09 -2.41
C MET A 272 14.98 1.23 -1.73
N GLY A 273 15.08 1.31 -0.39
CA GLY A 273 15.00 2.56 0.36
C GLY A 273 15.11 2.40 1.89
N ASP A 274 15.62 3.43 2.58
CA ASP A 274 15.56 3.55 4.05
C ASP A 274 14.08 3.67 4.46
N ASN A 275 13.50 2.56 4.93
CA ASN A 275 12.05 2.41 5.12
C ASN A 275 11.58 2.57 6.57
N ASP A 276 12.48 2.97 7.48
CA ASP A 276 12.17 3.12 8.91
C ASP A 276 11.11 4.22 9.12
N ALA A 277 11.13 5.24 8.26
CA ALA A 277 10.17 6.33 8.27
C ALA A 277 8.73 5.88 8.06
N LEU A 278 8.46 4.84 7.25
CA LEU A 278 7.08 4.37 7.07
C LEU A 278 6.49 3.84 8.38
N SER A 279 7.28 3.06 9.14
CA SER A 279 6.88 2.62 10.48
C SER A 279 6.65 3.80 11.41
N GLY A 280 7.56 4.79 11.38
CA GLY A 280 7.43 6.02 12.17
C GLY A 280 6.15 6.79 11.84
N ILE A 281 5.90 7.08 10.57
CA ILE A 281 4.70 7.80 10.11
C ILE A 281 3.45 7.07 10.60
N ALA A 282 3.33 5.78 10.27
CA ALA A 282 2.14 4.99 10.60
C ALA A 282 1.88 4.92 12.11
N CYS A 283 2.92 4.76 12.93
CA CYS A 283 2.76 4.66 14.37
C CYS A 283 2.59 6.00 15.08
N LEU A 284 2.95 7.13 14.46
CA LEU A 284 2.64 8.46 15.00
C LEU A 284 1.22 8.91 14.64
N ASP A 285 0.73 8.49 13.47
CA ASP A 285 -0.63 8.81 13.02
C ASP A 285 -1.69 8.00 13.76
N LYS A 286 -1.43 6.72 14.04
CA LYS A 286 -2.36 5.84 14.73
C LYS A 286 -2.37 6.13 16.24
N VAL A 287 -3.55 6.01 16.86
CA VAL A 287 -3.76 6.31 18.28
C VAL A 287 -3.54 5.08 19.18
N VAL A 288 -3.43 3.91 18.57
CA VAL A 288 -3.44 2.63 19.26
C VAL A 288 -2.10 2.30 19.90
N LYS A 289 -2.14 1.91 21.18
CA LYS A 289 -1.03 1.31 21.92
C LYS A 289 -1.51 0.06 22.66
N ALA A 290 -0.67 -0.96 22.71
CA ALA A 290 -0.90 -2.18 23.47
C ALA A 290 0.38 -2.54 24.22
N THR A 291 0.28 -2.76 25.53
CA THR A 291 1.44 -3.07 26.41
C THR A 291 1.53 -4.57 26.75
N SER A 292 0.67 -5.38 26.13
CA SER A 292 0.57 -6.81 26.41
C SER A 292 0.05 -7.55 25.20
N VAL A 293 0.60 -8.74 24.95
CA VAL A 293 0.04 -9.73 24.01
C VAL A 293 -1.37 -10.19 24.41
N LYS A 294 -1.80 -9.90 25.63
CA LYS A 294 -3.15 -10.20 26.13
C LYS A 294 -4.12 -9.03 26.00
N ASP A 295 -3.72 -7.95 25.32
CA ASP A 295 -4.62 -6.83 25.04
C ASP A 295 -5.82 -7.33 24.22
N GLU A 296 -7.03 -7.12 24.76
CA GLU A 296 -8.26 -7.71 24.21
C GLU A 296 -8.57 -7.15 22.81
N GLN A 297 -8.44 -5.84 22.64
CA GLN A 297 -8.70 -5.18 21.36
C GLN A 297 -7.70 -5.61 20.29
N LEU A 298 -6.40 -5.67 20.62
CA LEU A 298 -5.38 -6.15 19.70
C LEU A 298 -5.63 -7.61 19.26
N LEU A 299 -6.09 -8.47 20.18
CA LEU A 299 -6.43 -9.87 19.88
C LEU A 299 -7.66 -9.95 18.98
N GLU A 300 -8.73 -9.22 19.29
CA GLU A 300 -9.95 -9.17 18.48
C GLU A 300 -9.67 -8.70 17.06
N ASP A 301 -8.91 -7.61 16.90
CA ASP A 301 -8.56 -7.07 15.58
C ASP A 301 -7.69 -8.05 14.79
N THR A 302 -6.72 -8.68 15.45
CA THR A 302 -5.85 -9.69 14.82
C THR A 302 -6.66 -10.89 14.35
N GLU A 303 -7.58 -11.39 15.19
CA GLU A 303 -8.51 -12.47 14.83
C GLU A 303 -9.46 -12.07 13.71
N TYR A 304 -9.94 -10.83 13.71
CA TYR A 304 -10.78 -10.32 12.64
C TYR A 304 -10.03 -10.28 11.31
N ILE A 305 -8.84 -9.67 11.24
CA ILE A 305 -8.05 -9.59 10.00
C ILE A 305 -7.71 -10.98 9.47
N ARG A 306 -7.16 -11.84 10.33
CA ARG A 306 -6.65 -13.15 9.90
C ARG A 306 -7.73 -14.07 9.34
N ASN A 307 -8.99 -13.85 9.75
CA ASN A 307 -10.15 -14.63 9.33
C ASN A 307 -10.97 -13.94 8.21
N THR A 308 -10.68 -12.69 7.86
CA THR A 308 -11.44 -11.94 6.83
C THR A 308 -11.15 -12.45 5.41
N THR A 309 -9.92 -12.87 5.12
CA THR A 309 -9.52 -13.34 3.78
C THR A 309 -8.79 -14.67 3.86
N LYS A 310 -8.87 -15.47 2.79
CA LYS A 310 -8.29 -16.83 2.80
C LYS A 310 -6.78 -16.83 2.64
N ILE A 311 -6.25 -15.87 1.87
CA ILE A 311 -4.84 -15.86 1.45
C ILE A 311 -4.03 -14.83 2.24
N PHE A 312 -4.56 -13.61 2.39
CA PHE A 312 -3.77 -12.44 2.79
C PHE A 312 -3.99 -11.99 4.23
N GLY A 313 -5.03 -12.49 4.90
CA GLY A 313 -5.45 -12.07 6.23
C GLY A 313 -4.36 -12.35 7.26
N GLY A 314 -3.87 -13.58 7.33
CA GLY A 314 -2.78 -13.91 8.26
C GLY A 314 -1.49 -13.12 8.01
N PHE A 315 -1.18 -12.79 6.75
CA PHE A 315 -0.04 -11.95 6.41
C PHE A 315 -0.21 -10.51 6.93
N LEU A 316 -1.37 -9.91 6.71
CA LEU A 316 -1.67 -8.53 7.13
C LEU A 316 -1.88 -8.43 8.65
N ALA A 317 -2.42 -9.48 9.28
CA ALA A 317 -2.62 -9.54 10.73
C ALA A 317 -1.30 -9.42 11.51
N GLY A 318 -0.18 -9.85 10.94
CA GLY A 318 1.13 -9.66 11.57
C GLY A 318 1.46 -8.17 11.81
N ILE A 319 0.91 -7.25 11.01
CA ILE A 319 1.18 -5.81 11.04
C ILE A 319 0.51 -5.10 12.23
N THR A 320 -0.53 -5.69 12.83
CA THR A 320 -1.27 -5.07 13.96
C THR A 320 -0.39 -4.78 15.16
N THR A 321 0.65 -5.58 15.38
CA THR A 321 1.54 -5.42 16.54
C THR A 321 2.60 -4.34 16.35
N GLN A 322 2.81 -3.84 15.13
CA GLN A 322 3.95 -2.99 14.77
C GLN A 322 4.06 -1.72 15.64
N CYS A 323 2.93 -1.13 16.01
CA CYS A 323 2.86 0.12 16.76
C CYS A 323 2.57 -0.05 18.25
N ALA A 324 2.40 -1.30 18.74
CA ALA A 324 1.91 -1.61 20.08
C ALA A 324 2.63 -0.84 21.19
N GLU A 325 3.98 -0.86 21.17
CA GLU A 325 4.83 -0.13 22.10
C GLU A 325 5.72 0.91 21.40
N TRP A 326 5.18 1.60 20.39
CA TRP A 326 5.93 2.64 19.70
C TRP A 326 6.41 3.73 20.69
N PRO A 327 7.71 4.08 20.70
CA PRO A 327 8.32 4.80 21.82
C PRO A 327 8.11 6.32 21.74
N PHE A 328 7.60 6.83 20.62
CA PHE A 328 7.41 8.25 20.36
C PHE A 328 5.93 8.62 20.40
N GLU A 329 5.67 9.88 20.71
CA GLU A 329 4.32 10.44 20.70
C GLU A 329 4.22 11.48 19.57
N GLY A 330 3.36 11.21 18.59
CA GLY A 330 3.16 12.11 17.46
C GLY A 330 2.62 13.47 17.91
N LYS A 331 3.27 14.55 17.47
CA LYS A 331 2.78 15.92 17.60
C LYS A 331 2.03 16.31 16.34
N GLY A 332 1.03 17.18 16.48
CA GLY A 332 0.24 17.70 15.35
C GLY A 332 -0.59 16.64 14.62
N LYS A 333 -1.03 15.61 15.32
CA LYS A 333 -1.88 14.54 14.77
C LYS A 333 -3.16 15.09 14.17
N TYR A 334 -3.70 14.36 13.20
CA TYR A 334 -5.07 14.55 12.74
C TYR A 334 -5.95 13.60 13.55
N GLU A 335 -6.88 14.15 14.35
CA GLU A 335 -7.70 13.38 15.29
C GLU A 335 -9.19 13.43 14.95
N GLU A 336 -9.56 14.18 13.92
CA GLU A 336 -10.95 14.34 13.52
C GLU A 336 -11.47 13.07 12.83
N HIS A 337 -12.72 12.70 13.12
CA HIS A 337 -13.43 11.67 12.36
C HIS A 337 -13.99 12.25 11.07
N TRP A 338 -13.95 11.46 10.01
CA TRP A 338 -14.46 11.78 8.67
C TRP A 338 -15.96 11.54 8.57
N PHE A 339 -16.49 10.61 9.36
CA PHE A 339 -17.92 10.32 9.45
C PHE A 339 -18.45 10.68 10.84
N ASP A 340 -19.74 10.99 10.94
CA ASP A 340 -20.41 11.10 12.23
C ASP A 340 -20.75 9.72 12.82
N GLU A 341 -21.27 9.69 14.04
CA GLU A 341 -21.65 8.44 14.72
C GLU A 341 -22.76 7.66 14.00
N GLN A 342 -23.49 8.29 13.08
CA GLN A 342 -24.52 7.67 12.26
C GLN A 342 -23.98 7.21 10.89
N GLY A 343 -22.69 7.42 10.62
CA GLY A 343 -22.04 7.08 9.36
C GLY A 343 -22.27 8.09 8.23
N ASN A 344 -22.77 9.29 8.52
CA ASN A 344 -22.89 10.34 7.51
C ASN A 344 -21.55 11.04 7.30
N PRO A 345 -21.21 11.41 6.05
CA PRO A 345 -19.97 12.12 5.76
C PRO A 345 -19.98 13.53 6.38
N LYS A 346 -18.89 13.91 7.05
CA LYS A 346 -18.66 15.30 7.46
C LYS A 346 -18.14 16.09 6.26
N VAL A 347 -19.04 16.78 5.57
CA VAL A 347 -18.72 17.43 4.28
C VAL A 347 -17.65 18.51 4.42
N ILE A 348 -16.59 18.41 3.61
CA ILE A 348 -15.50 19.38 3.47
C ILE A 348 -15.64 20.06 2.12
N LYS A 349 -15.71 21.39 2.15
CA LYS A 349 -15.75 22.22 0.95
C LYS A 349 -14.37 22.76 0.65
N THR A 350 -13.72 22.20 -0.36
CA THR A 350 -12.45 22.72 -0.88
C THR A 350 -12.67 23.87 -1.85
N ARG A 351 -11.62 24.66 -2.10
CA ARG A 351 -11.65 25.75 -3.09
C ARG A 351 -12.04 25.25 -4.50
N LYS A 352 -11.46 24.13 -4.93
CA LYS A 352 -11.81 23.42 -6.16
C LYS A 352 -12.10 21.95 -5.87
N PRO A 353 -13.00 21.29 -6.64
CA PRO A 353 -13.32 19.88 -6.43
C PRO A 353 -12.11 18.95 -6.56
N VAL A 354 -12.00 18.00 -5.63
CA VAL A 354 -10.99 16.94 -5.65
C VAL A 354 -11.37 15.84 -6.65
N LEU A 355 -10.39 15.31 -7.38
CA LEU A 355 -10.57 14.13 -8.25
C LEU A 355 -9.99 12.90 -7.58
N PHE A 356 -10.82 11.89 -7.36
CA PHE A 356 -10.42 10.58 -6.87
C PHE A 356 -10.23 9.61 -8.05
N VAL A 357 -9.19 8.81 -8.02
CA VAL A 357 -8.89 7.77 -9.02
C VAL A 357 -8.71 6.45 -8.29
N GLY A 358 -9.39 5.41 -8.75
CA GLY A 358 -9.29 4.09 -8.15
C GLY A 358 -9.38 2.99 -9.20
N ASN A 359 -8.51 1.99 -9.09
CA ASN A 359 -8.63 0.78 -9.91
C ASN A 359 -9.66 -0.17 -9.29
N ARG A 360 -10.46 -0.81 -10.14
CA ARG A 360 -11.47 -1.81 -9.75
C ARG A 360 -10.83 -2.99 -9.01
N TYR A 361 -9.65 -3.42 -9.44
CA TYR A 361 -8.92 -4.56 -8.87
C TYR A 361 -7.60 -4.13 -8.20
N ASP A 362 -7.58 -2.97 -7.52
CA ASP A 362 -6.47 -2.59 -6.63
C ASP A 362 -6.53 -3.46 -5.35
N PRO A 363 -5.50 -4.27 -5.05
CA PRO A 363 -5.49 -5.13 -3.87
C PRO A 363 -5.02 -4.39 -2.59
N VAL A 364 -4.60 -3.13 -2.70
CA VAL A 364 -4.04 -2.34 -1.60
C VAL A 364 -4.99 -1.22 -1.18
N THR A 365 -5.49 -0.47 -2.16
CA THR A 365 -6.30 0.75 -1.95
C THR A 365 -7.47 0.76 -2.95
N PRO A 366 -8.54 -0.01 -2.69
CA PRO A 366 -9.57 -0.27 -3.69
C PRO A 366 -10.40 0.97 -4.05
N VAL A 367 -11.02 0.93 -5.24
CA VAL A 367 -11.97 1.97 -5.68
C VAL A 367 -13.14 2.19 -4.70
N LYS A 368 -13.48 1.17 -3.88
CA LYS A 368 -14.47 1.33 -2.79
C LYS A 368 -14.06 2.41 -1.79
N SER A 369 -12.77 2.52 -1.46
CA SER A 369 -12.24 3.60 -0.62
C SER A 369 -12.39 4.95 -1.32
N ALA A 370 -12.14 5.01 -2.63
CA ALA A 370 -12.35 6.22 -3.43
C ALA A 370 -13.80 6.71 -3.41
N VAL A 371 -14.76 5.80 -3.61
CA VAL A 371 -16.20 6.10 -3.54
C VAL A 371 -16.62 6.53 -2.13
N THR A 372 -16.02 5.94 -1.09
CA THR A 372 -16.34 6.26 0.30
C THR A 372 -15.81 7.64 0.67
N MET A 373 -14.53 7.91 0.42
CA MET A 373 -13.89 9.18 0.76
C MET A 373 -14.37 10.34 -0.12
N SER A 374 -14.77 10.10 -1.36
CA SER A 374 -15.35 11.13 -2.23
C SER A 374 -16.61 11.78 -1.63
N LYS A 375 -17.40 11.05 -0.83
CA LYS A 375 -18.60 11.59 -0.17
C LYS A 375 -18.31 12.73 0.83
N ILE A 376 -17.07 12.80 1.32
CA ILE A 376 -16.60 13.85 2.21
C ILE A 376 -16.43 15.17 1.43
N PHE A 377 -15.87 15.12 0.23
CA PHE A 377 -15.43 16.32 -0.47
C PHE A 377 -16.50 16.84 -1.42
N GLU A 378 -17.05 18.02 -1.12
CA GLU A 378 -18.14 18.64 -1.89
C GLU A 378 -17.74 18.80 -3.36
N GLY A 379 -18.60 18.29 -4.25
CA GLY A 379 -18.42 18.43 -5.69
C GLY A 379 -17.34 17.53 -6.30
N SER A 380 -16.67 16.68 -5.50
CA SER A 380 -15.65 15.75 -5.99
C SER A 380 -16.18 14.76 -7.05
N ARG A 381 -15.26 14.10 -7.76
CA ARG A 381 -15.59 13.02 -8.71
C ARG A 381 -14.69 11.82 -8.48
N VAL A 382 -15.22 10.64 -8.81
CA VAL A 382 -14.47 9.40 -8.85
C VAL A 382 -14.31 8.98 -10.30
N LEU A 383 -13.06 8.79 -10.72
CA LEU A 383 -12.70 8.07 -11.93
C LEU A 383 -12.38 6.62 -11.54
N GLU A 384 -13.24 5.70 -11.97
CA GLU A 384 -12.94 4.28 -11.87
C GLU A 384 -12.10 3.83 -13.07
N ARG A 385 -11.15 2.93 -12.82
CA ARG A 385 -10.35 2.29 -13.86
C ARG A 385 -10.63 0.80 -13.84
N ASP A 386 -11.02 0.21 -14.98
CA ASP A 386 -11.14 -1.25 -15.10
C ASP A 386 -9.74 -1.86 -15.25
N ALA A 387 -9.02 -1.86 -14.13
CA ALA A 387 -7.59 -2.12 -14.06
C ALA A 387 -7.27 -2.95 -12.81
N PHE A 388 -6.18 -3.71 -12.92
CA PHE A 388 -5.48 -4.39 -11.85
C PHE A 388 -4.33 -3.55 -11.30
N GLY A 389 -3.85 -3.96 -10.13
CA GLY A 389 -2.65 -3.39 -9.51
C GLY A 389 -2.92 -2.09 -8.76
N HIS A 390 -1.86 -1.61 -8.12
CA HIS A 390 -1.95 -0.55 -7.13
C HIS A 390 -1.78 0.85 -7.73
N GLY A 391 -2.82 1.69 -7.62
CA GLY A 391 -2.85 3.05 -8.17
C GLY A 391 -2.85 3.11 -9.70
N SER A 392 -3.06 4.29 -10.26
CA SER A 392 -3.30 4.40 -11.70
C SER A 392 -2.08 4.02 -12.56
N VAL A 393 -0.88 4.17 -12.00
CA VAL A 393 0.40 3.83 -12.65
C VAL A 393 0.61 2.33 -12.88
N ALA A 394 -0.20 1.46 -12.26
CA ALA A 394 -0.03 0.01 -12.38
C ALA A 394 -0.29 -0.52 -13.80
N GLN A 395 -1.17 0.13 -14.56
CA GLN A 395 -1.48 -0.20 -15.95
C GLN A 395 -1.69 1.09 -16.76
N SER A 396 -1.30 1.10 -18.03
CA SER A 396 -1.55 2.26 -18.89
C SER A 396 -3.03 2.37 -19.29
N SER A 397 -3.50 3.60 -19.43
CA SER A 397 -4.82 3.91 -19.99
C SER A 397 -4.79 5.30 -20.61
N ASP A 398 -4.88 5.38 -21.93
CA ASP A 398 -5.00 6.65 -22.66
C ASP A 398 -6.22 7.44 -22.17
N CYS A 399 -7.31 6.74 -21.85
CA CYS A 399 -8.52 7.33 -21.26
C CYS A 399 -8.21 8.03 -19.92
N THR A 400 -7.52 7.35 -19.00
CA THR A 400 -7.12 7.96 -17.71
C THR A 400 -6.19 9.15 -17.93
N THR A 401 -5.20 9.03 -18.81
CA THR A 401 -4.28 10.12 -19.14
C THR A 401 -5.03 11.34 -19.68
N GLN A 402 -6.05 11.15 -20.53
CA GLN A 402 -6.87 12.25 -21.03
C GLN A 402 -7.69 12.92 -19.93
N VAL A 403 -8.28 12.16 -19.01
CA VAL A 403 -9.02 12.73 -17.87
C VAL A 403 -8.08 13.55 -16.96
N LEU A 404 -6.92 12.99 -16.60
CA LEU A 404 -5.94 13.69 -15.77
C LEU A 404 -5.42 14.97 -16.43
N ARG A 405 -5.12 14.92 -17.73
CA ARG A 405 -4.74 16.13 -18.51
C ARG A 405 -5.86 17.17 -18.53
N GLY A 406 -7.11 16.76 -18.70
CA GLY A 406 -8.27 17.67 -18.66
C GLY A 406 -8.44 18.32 -17.29
N TYR A 407 -8.25 17.55 -16.21
CA TYR A 407 -8.38 18.03 -14.83
C TYR A 407 -7.28 19.03 -14.45
N PHE A 408 -6.01 18.71 -14.72
CA PHE A 408 -4.89 19.64 -14.47
C PHE A 408 -4.84 20.81 -15.45
N GLY A 409 -5.52 20.70 -16.59
CA GLY A 409 -5.63 21.76 -17.58
C GLY A 409 -6.24 23.05 -17.03
N SER A 410 -6.02 24.15 -17.75
CA SER A 410 -6.50 25.48 -17.36
C SER A 410 -8.02 25.58 -17.17
N GLN A 411 -8.78 24.79 -17.93
CA GLN A 411 -10.24 24.73 -17.83
C GLN A 411 -10.74 23.86 -16.66
N MET A 412 -9.88 23.03 -16.06
CA MET A 412 -10.23 22.08 -15.01
C MET A 412 -11.48 21.25 -15.34
N VAL A 413 -11.34 20.32 -16.27
CA VAL A 413 -12.44 19.47 -16.69
C VAL A 413 -12.52 18.25 -15.77
N LEU A 414 -13.59 18.16 -14.98
CA LEU A 414 -13.93 16.95 -14.24
C LEU A 414 -14.51 15.88 -15.19
N PRO A 415 -14.26 14.59 -14.92
CA PRO A 415 -14.93 13.53 -15.66
C PRO A 415 -16.44 13.57 -15.42
N GLU A 416 -17.18 12.96 -16.36
CA GLU A 416 -18.60 12.65 -16.18
C GLU A 416 -18.81 11.82 -14.90
N ASP A 417 -20.00 11.92 -14.32
CA ASP A 417 -20.32 11.10 -13.14
C ASP A 417 -20.23 9.61 -13.49
N GLN A 418 -19.63 8.82 -12.59
CA GLN A 418 -19.40 7.37 -12.79
C GLN A 418 -18.60 7.02 -14.05
N LYS A 419 -17.70 7.92 -14.48
CA LYS A 419 -16.79 7.62 -15.59
C LYS A 419 -15.91 6.40 -15.25
N VAL A 420 -15.93 5.42 -16.15
CA VAL A 420 -15.00 4.29 -16.16
C VAL A 420 -14.03 4.46 -17.33
N CYS A 421 -12.74 4.21 -17.09
CA CYS A 421 -11.71 4.09 -18.11
C CYS A 421 -11.18 2.65 -18.18
N GLU A 422 -11.12 2.10 -19.39
CA GLU A 422 -10.47 0.83 -19.69
C GLU A 422 -8.95 1.00 -19.75
N VAL A 423 -8.21 -0.09 -19.51
CA VAL A 423 -6.76 -0.16 -19.77
C VAL A 423 -6.48 -0.42 -21.24
N ASP A 424 -5.33 0.07 -21.73
CA ASP A 424 -4.95 -0.12 -23.13
C ASP A 424 -4.48 -1.56 -23.41
N VAL A 425 -3.94 -2.21 -22.37
CA VAL A 425 -3.28 -3.52 -22.45
C VAL A 425 -3.64 -4.35 -21.21
N GLY A 426 -4.14 -5.57 -21.44
CA GLY A 426 -4.48 -6.50 -20.37
C GLY A 426 -3.25 -7.10 -19.69
N VAL A 427 -3.45 -7.68 -18.50
CA VAL A 427 -2.35 -8.20 -17.65
C VAL A 427 -1.58 -9.37 -18.29
N PHE A 428 -2.14 -9.99 -19.33
CA PHE A 428 -1.53 -11.08 -20.10
C PHE A 428 -1.08 -10.71 -21.51
N ASP A 429 -1.28 -9.46 -21.93
CA ASP A 429 -1.01 -9.03 -23.30
C ASP A 429 0.46 -8.63 -23.53
N LEU A 430 1.17 -8.26 -22.46
CA LEU A 430 2.61 -8.00 -22.52
C LEU A 430 3.39 -9.29 -22.31
N GLY A 431 4.11 -9.73 -23.35
CA GLY A 431 5.11 -10.79 -23.23
C GLY A 431 6.29 -10.37 -22.35
N PRO A 432 7.18 -11.31 -21.96
CA PRO A 432 8.45 -10.92 -21.36
C PRO A 432 9.14 -9.92 -22.30
N PHE A 433 9.58 -8.77 -21.76
CA PHE A 433 10.39 -7.84 -22.53
C PHE A 433 11.53 -8.64 -23.19
N PRO A 434 11.75 -8.48 -24.51
CA PRO A 434 12.72 -9.27 -25.27
C PRO A 434 14.13 -9.17 -24.72
#